data_AF-A0A382KG46-F1
#
_entry.id   AF-A0A382KG46-F1
#
_cell.length_a   1.000
_cell.length_b   1.000
_cell.length_c   1.000
_cell.angle_alpha   90.00
_cell.angle_beta   90.00
_cell.angle_gamma   90.00
#
_symmetry.space_group_name_H-M   'P 1'
#
loop_
_entity.id
_entity.type
_entity.pdbx_description
1 polymer ?
#
loop_
_entity_poly.entity_id
_entity_poly.type
_entity_poly.pdbx_seq_one_letter_code
_entity_poly.pdbx_strand_id
1 'polypeptide(L)'
;MKKIKQAESRFNAKERVAAYQDLVKGEYRLNSRLLLIQQLLPIGLQAVEEALQEEVTDLAGLRYSRRGSIKRWGSNPGSVFLGNQKLSIRVPCLRDVEENEEVELESYHKLQSPQIVDERVFTQVLNGI
;
A
#
# COMPACT_ATOMS: atom_id res chain seq x y z
N MET A 1 27.82 18.75 56.35
CA MET A 1 27.95 17.68 55.34
C MET A 1 26.57 17.09 55.08
N LYS A 2 25.92 17.39 53.95
CA LYS A 2 24.64 16.75 53.57
C LYS A 2 24.96 15.56 52.67
N LYS A 3 24.63 14.34 53.12
CA LYS A 3 24.73 13.12 52.31
C LYS A 3 23.62 13.14 51.26
N ILE A 4 23.99 13.11 49.98
CA ILE A 4 23.07 12.87 48.87
C ILE A 4 22.64 11.40 48.97
N LYS A 5 21.35 11.15 49.18
CA LYS A 5 20.80 9.79 49.13
C LYS A 5 20.89 9.33 47.67
N GLN A 6 21.72 8.34 47.38
CA GLN A 6 21.73 7.66 46.09
C GLN A 6 20.33 7.12 45.80
N ALA A 7 19.80 7.44 44.62
CA ALA A 7 18.55 6.90 44.12
C ALA A 7 18.70 5.39 43.86
N GLU A 8 18.15 4.58 44.76
CA GLU A 8 17.67 3.23 44.46
C GLU A 8 16.39 3.42 43.62
N SER A 9 16.18 2.84 42.44
CA SER A 9 16.39 1.45 42.06
C SER A 9 16.72 1.38 40.57
N ARG A 10 17.83 0.71 40.24
CA ARG A 10 18.08 0.25 38.87
C ARG A 10 17.11 -0.90 38.64
N PHE A 11 15.95 -0.64 38.02
CA PHE A 11 15.09 -1.71 37.52
C PHE A 11 15.96 -2.75 36.83
N ASN A 12 15.91 -3.99 37.32
CA ASN A 12 16.77 -5.04 36.81
C ASN A 12 16.46 -5.20 35.31
N ALA A 13 17.46 -5.35 34.44
CA ALA A 13 17.23 -5.36 32.99
C ALA A 13 16.15 -6.40 32.60
N LYS A 14 16.09 -7.50 33.34
CA LYS A 14 15.09 -8.56 33.24
C LYS A 14 13.67 -8.11 33.60
N GLU A 15 13.51 -7.27 34.61
CA GLU A 15 12.21 -6.69 35.01
C GLU A 15 11.75 -5.62 34.03
N ARG A 16 12.68 -4.84 33.44
CA ARG A 16 12.34 -3.90 32.35
C ARG A 16 11.86 -4.65 31.11
N VAL A 17 12.55 -5.73 30.75
CA VAL A 17 12.16 -6.58 29.61
C VAL A 17 10.82 -7.26 29.87
N ALA A 18 10.57 -7.77 31.08
CA ALA A 18 9.27 -8.34 31.45
C ALA A 18 8.14 -7.30 31.40
N ALA A 19 8.37 -6.09 31.93
CA ALA A 19 7.40 -5.00 31.87
C ALA A 19 7.12 -4.55 30.42
N TYR A 20 8.15 -4.51 29.56
CA TYR A 20 7.96 -4.29 28.12
C TYR A 20 7.17 -5.42 27.47
N GLN A 21 7.48 -6.68 27.80
CA GLN A 21 6.76 -7.83 27.26
C GLN A 21 5.28 -7.84 27.70
N ASP A 22 4.97 -7.41 28.91
CA ASP A 22 3.60 -7.35 29.41
C ASP A 22 2.81 -6.15 28.85
N LEU A 23 3.47 -5.00 28.66
CA LEU A 23 2.91 -3.86 27.89
C LEU A 23 2.64 -4.23 26.41
N VAL A 24 3.50 -5.05 25.82
CA VAL A 24 3.37 -5.51 24.43
C VAL A 24 2.25 -6.55 24.27
N LYS A 25 1.96 -7.36 25.30
CA LYS A 25 1.03 -8.51 25.21
C LYS A 25 -0.46 -8.15 25.22
N GLY A 26 -0.89 -7.14 25.98
CA GLY A 26 -2.31 -6.85 26.21
C GLY A 26 -2.91 -5.79 25.27
N GLU A 27 -2.30 -4.61 25.24
CA GLU A 27 -2.83 -3.45 24.51
C GLU A 27 -2.20 -3.29 23.12
N TYR A 28 -0.91 -3.60 22.99
CA TYR A 28 -0.17 -3.47 21.73
C TYR A 28 -0.59 -4.48 20.67
N ARG A 29 -0.99 -5.71 21.02
CA ARG A 29 -1.37 -6.71 20.02
C ARG A 29 -2.65 -6.34 19.27
N LEU A 30 -3.64 -5.78 19.98
CA LEU A 30 -4.83 -5.17 19.36
C LEU A 30 -4.43 -3.97 18.51
N ASN A 31 -3.56 -3.08 19.03
CA ASN A 31 -3.07 -1.92 18.29
C ASN A 31 -2.31 -2.31 17.01
N SER A 32 -1.45 -3.33 17.03
CA SER A 32 -0.72 -3.79 15.85
C SER A 32 -1.65 -4.38 14.78
N ARG A 33 -2.66 -5.16 15.18
CA ARG A 33 -3.67 -5.67 14.23
C ARG A 33 -4.48 -4.53 13.61
N LEU A 34 -4.89 -3.55 14.40
CA LEU A 34 -5.63 -2.38 13.90
C LEU A 34 -4.77 -1.50 12.99
N LEU A 35 -3.50 -1.29 13.34
CA LEU A 35 -2.53 -0.59 12.50
C LEU A 35 -2.33 -1.30 11.16
N LEU A 36 -2.18 -2.63 11.16
CA LEU A 36 -2.09 -3.42 9.93
C LEU A 36 -3.34 -3.24 9.05
N ILE A 37 -4.54 -3.32 9.62
CA ILE A 37 -5.79 -3.09 8.89
C ILE A 37 -5.81 -1.70 8.24
N GLN A 38 -5.36 -0.67 8.97
CA GLN A 38 -5.26 0.70 8.42
C GLN A 38 -4.24 0.80 7.28
N GLN A 39 -3.15 0.02 7.32
CA GLN A 39 -2.13 0.01 6.27
C GLN A 39 -2.55 -0.77 5.01
N LEU A 40 -3.60 -1.60 5.05
CA LEU A 40 -4.04 -2.34 3.87
C LEU A 40 -4.47 -1.43 2.71
N LEU A 41 -5.07 -0.27 3.01
CA LEU A 41 -5.48 0.69 1.99
C LEU A 41 -4.30 1.31 1.23
N PRO A 42 -3.30 1.95 1.88
CA PRO A 42 -2.15 2.49 1.18
C PRO A 42 -1.34 1.40 0.46
N ILE A 43 -1.21 0.20 1.03
CA ILE A 43 -0.57 -0.94 0.37
C ILE A 43 -1.33 -1.35 -0.89
N GLY A 44 -2.66 -1.45 -0.83
CA GLY A 44 -3.50 -1.76 -1.98
C GLY A 44 -3.39 -0.72 -3.08
N LEU A 45 -3.36 0.57 -2.72
CA LEU A 45 -3.16 1.65 -3.70
C LEU A 45 -1.78 1.59 -4.36
N GLN A 46 -0.74 1.27 -3.60
CA GLN A 46 0.60 1.07 -4.16
C GLN A 46 0.61 -0.12 -5.15
N ALA A 47 -0.03 -1.24 -4.80
CA ALA A 47 -0.12 -2.39 -5.69
C ALA A 47 -0.89 -2.08 -6.98
N VAL A 48 -1.93 -1.23 -6.91
CA VAL A 48 -2.60 -0.71 -8.12
C VAL A 48 -1.64 0.11 -8.96
N GLU A 49 -0.90 1.05 -8.37
CA GLU A 49 0.08 1.86 -9.11
C GLU A 49 1.12 1.00 -9.83
N GLU A 50 1.64 -0.02 -9.13
CA GLU A 50 2.59 -0.99 -9.69
C GLU A 50 1.99 -1.74 -10.89
N ALA A 51 0.76 -2.25 -10.77
CA ALA A 51 0.07 -2.95 -11.87
C ALA A 51 -0.18 -2.06 -13.09
N LEU A 52 -0.62 -0.80 -12.88
CA LEU A 52 -0.80 0.16 -13.97
C LEU A 52 0.56 0.48 -14.64
N GLN A 53 1.63 0.60 -13.84
CA GLN A 53 2.95 0.96 -14.35
C GLN A 53 3.64 -0.19 -15.08
N GLU A 54 3.34 -1.44 -14.73
CA GLU A 54 3.74 -2.64 -15.45
C GLU A 54 3.12 -2.65 -16.85
N GLU A 55 1.79 -2.53 -16.96
CA GLU A 55 1.11 -2.46 -18.27
C GLU A 55 1.61 -1.28 -19.12
N VAL A 56 1.85 -0.11 -18.51
CA VAL A 56 2.46 1.04 -19.20
C VAL A 56 3.84 0.70 -19.75
N THR A 57 4.62 -0.10 -19.02
CA THR A 57 5.96 -0.52 -19.45
C THR A 57 5.89 -1.54 -20.57
N ASP A 58 4.88 -2.42 -20.56
CA ASP A 58 4.65 -3.38 -21.63
C ASP A 58 4.23 -2.68 -22.93
N LEU A 59 3.33 -1.70 -22.85
CA LEU A 59 2.81 -0.97 -24.02
C LEU A 59 3.80 0.06 -24.57
N ALA A 60 4.39 0.89 -23.70
CA ALA A 60 5.25 2.00 -24.11
C ALA A 60 6.75 1.69 -23.99
N GLY A 61 7.12 0.48 -23.59
CA GLY A 61 8.49 0.07 -23.30
C GLY A 61 9.08 0.73 -22.05
N LEU A 62 10.36 0.48 -21.77
CA LEU A 62 11.09 1.07 -20.65
C LEU A 62 11.08 2.61 -20.68
N ARG A 63 11.23 3.23 -19.51
CA ARG A 63 11.32 4.69 -19.39
C ARG A 63 12.47 5.22 -20.27
N TYR A 64 12.20 6.30 -21.01
CA TYR A 64 13.11 6.91 -22.00
C TYR A 64 13.37 6.09 -23.28
N SER A 65 12.69 4.96 -23.48
CA SER A 65 12.69 4.29 -24.78
C SER A 65 12.14 5.22 -25.86
N ARG A 66 12.85 5.31 -27.00
CA ARG A 66 12.43 6.10 -28.16
C ARG A 66 11.66 5.28 -29.20
N ARG A 67 11.59 3.95 -29.05
CA ARG A 67 10.95 3.03 -30.00
C ARG A 67 9.43 2.95 -29.78
N GLY A 68 8.69 2.47 -30.79
CA GLY A 68 7.23 2.29 -30.76
C GLY A 68 6.42 3.57 -30.95
N SER A 69 5.17 3.43 -31.38
CA SER A 69 4.19 4.53 -31.57
C SER A 69 3.54 4.96 -30.25
N ILE A 70 3.40 4.05 -29.28
CA ILE A 70 2.78 4.34 -27.98
C ILE A 70 3.76 5.09 -27.08
N LYS A 71 3.35 6.28 -26.61
CA LYS A 71 4.14 7.16 -25.74
C LYS A 71 3.39 7.48 -24.44
N ARG A 72 4.16 7.66 -23.36
CA ARG A 72 3.66 8.19 -22.09
C ARG A 72 3.30 9.67 -22.28
N TRP A 73 2.04 10.01 -22.04
CA TRP A 73 1.49 11.35 -22.30
C TRP A 73 1.15 12.15 -21.03
N GLY A 74 1.31 11.53 -19.86
CA GLY A 74 1.13 12.18 -18.56
C GLY A 74 0.27 11.35 -17.62
N SER A 75 -0.63 12.00 -16.90
CA SER A 75 -1.57 11.34 -16.00
C SER A 75 -2.90 12.09 -15.93
N ASN A 76 -4.01 11.35 -15.92
CA ASN A 76 -5.36 11.89 -15.78
C ASN A 76 -5.87 11.68 -14.34
N PRO A 77 -6.71 12.60 -13.81
CA PRO A 77 -7.44 12.31 -12.58
C PRO A 77 -8.42 11.16 -12.84
N GLY A 78 -8.47 10.19 -11.94
CA GLY A 78 -9.37 9.05 -12.06
C GLY A 78 -9.65 8.42 -10.70
N SER A 79 -10.21 7.22 -10.74
CA SER A 79 -10.57 6.48 -9.54
C SER A 79 -10.57 4.99 -9.80
N VAL A 80 -10.33 4.19 -8.77
CA VAL A 80 -10.41 2.73 -8.80
C VAL A 80 -11.27 2.24 -7.66
N PHE A 81 -11.82 1.04 -7.81
CA PHE A 81 -12.44 0.32 -6.71
C PHE A 81 -11.43 -0.61 -6.04
N LEU A 82 -11.29 -0.49 -4.72
CA LEU A 82 -10.67 -1.50 -3.87
C LEU A 82 -11.78 -2.15 -3.04
N GLY A 83 -12.15 -3.39 -3.39
CA GLY A 83 -13.36 -4.02 -2.88
C GLY A 83 -14.59 -3.21 -3.27
N ASN A 84 -15.34 -2.72 -2.27
CA ASN A 84 -16.52 -1.88 -2.47
C ASN A 84 -16.23 -0.37 -2.35
N GLN A 85 -15.00 0.03 -2.02
CA GLN A 85 -14.65 1.43 -1.82
C GLN A 85 -14.06 2.03 -3.11
N LYS A 86 -14.59 3.18 -3.52
CA LYS A 86 -14.04 3.97 -4.63
C LYS A 86 -13.01 4.95 -4.11
N LEU A 87 -11.79 4.91 -4.66
CA LEU A 87 -10.65 5.73 -4.25
C LEU A 87 -10.11 6.52 -5.44
N SER A 88 -9.71 7.76 -5.21
CA SER A 88 -9.11 8.62 -6.25
C SER A 88 -7.65 8.27 -6.49
N ILE A 89 -7.25 8.25 -7.76
CA ILE A 89 -5.86 8.02 -8.19
C ILE A 89 -5.48 8.92 -9.36
N ARG A 90 -4.19 8.93 -9.71
CA ARG A 90 -3.68 9.51 -10.95
C ARG A 90 -3.40 8.37 -11.92
N VAL A 91 -4.20 8.28 -12.98
CA VAL A 91 -4.12 7.20 -13.96
C VAL A 91 -3.06 7.58 -14.99
N PRO A 92 -2.04 6.74 -15.26
CA PRO A 92 -1.10 6.99 -16.33
C PRO A 92 -1.83 7.11 -17.68
N CYS A 93 -1.48 8.13 -18.47
CA CYS A 93 -2.03 8.32 -19.81
C CYS A 93 -1.00 7.88 -20.85
N LEU A 94 -1.46 7.05 -21.79
CA LEU A 94 -0.71 6.63 -22.96
C LEU A 94 -1.39 7.18 -24.21
N ARG A 95 -0.57 7.49 -25.22
CA ARG A 95 -1.05 7.97 -26.51
C ARG A 95 -0.29 7.30 -27.63
N ASP A 96 -1.01 6.80 -28.62
CA ASP A 96 -0.41 6.40 -29.89
C ASP A 96 -0.15 7.66 -30.72
N VAL A 97 1.12 7.93 -31.07
CA VAL A 97 1.48 9.12 -31.84
C VAL A 97 1.24 8.98 -33.34
N GLU A 98 1.09 7.76 -33.86
CA GLU A 98 0.82 7.49 -35.27
C GLU A 98 -0.67 7.64 -35.56
N GLU A 99 -1.52 7.02 -34.72
CA GLU A 99 -2.99 7.11 -34.82
C GLU A 99 -3.55 8.38 -34.14
N ASN A 100 -2.74 9.05 -33.32
CA ASN A 100 -3.09 10.26 -32.57
C ASN A 100 -4.21 10.07 -31.52
N GLU A 101 -4.40 8.84 -31.05
CA GLU A 101 -5.45 8.42 -30.11
C GLU A 101 -4.89 8.06 -28.73
N GLU A 102 -5.72 8.20 -27.68
CA GLU A 102 -5.39 7.74 -26.33
C GLU A 102 -5.54 6.21 -26.24
N VAL A 103 -4.60 5.56 -25.54
CA VAL A 103 -4.61 4.12 -25.31
C VAL A 103 -5.11 3.86 -23.90
N GLU A 104 -6.22 3.15 -23.78
CA GLU A 104 -6.78 2.73 -22.49
C GLU A 104 -5.95 1.60 -21.87
N LEU A 105 -5.82 1.62 -20.54
CA LEU A 105 -5.17 0.55 -19.76
C LEU A 105 -6.22 -0.49 -19.36
N GLU A 106 -6.02 -1.75 -19.76
CA GLU A 106 -6.93 -2.84 -19.39
C GLU A 106 -6.96 -3.06 -17.88
N SER A 107 -5.80 -2.94 -17.21
CA SER A 107 -5.70 -3.07 -15.75
C SER A 107 -6.54 -2.01 -15.04
N TYR A 108 -6.55 -0.77 -15.55
CA TYR A 108 -7.40 0.29 -15.04
C TYR A 108 -8.89 0.01 -15.27
N HIS A 109 -9.26 -0.46 -16.46
CA HIS A 109 -10.65 -0.82 -16.77
C HIS A 109 -11.17 -1.93 -15.84
N LYS A 110 -10.36 -2.96 -15.56
CA LYS A 110 -10.69 -4.06 -14.63
C LYS A 110 -10.93 -3.60 -13.20
N LEU A 111 -10.43 -2.43 -12.82
CA LEU A 111 -10.61 -1.81 -11.49
C LEU A 111 -11.77 -0.81 -11.42
N GLN A 112 -12.61 -0.70 -12.46
CA GLN A 112 -13.77 0.20 -12.48
C GLN A 112 -15.07 -0.41 -11.91
N SER A 113 -15.05 -1.67 -11.47
CA SER A 113 -16.20 -2.32 -10.87
C SER A 113 -15.95 -2.65 -9.39
N PRO A 114 -16.96 -2.47 -8.51
CA PRO A 114 -16.84 -2.91 -7.14
C PRO A 114 -16.78 -4.45 -7.10
N GLN A 115 -15.90 -4.97 -6.26
CA GLN A 115 -15.77 -6.41 -6.03
C GLN A 115 -16.19 -6.74 -4.59
N ILE A 116 -16.92 -7.85 -4.43
CA ILE A 116 -17.20 -8.40 -3.11
C ILE A 116 -15.93 -9.10 -2.64
N VAL A 117 -15.31 -8.57 -1.58
CA VAL A 117 -14.16 -9.22 -0.96
C VAL A 117 -14.67 -10.39 -0.12
N ASP A 118 -14.26 -11.61 -0.48
CA ASP A 118 -14.55 -12.80 0.32
C ASP A 118 -13.83 -12.70 1.67
N GLU A 119 -14.56 -12.93 2.76
CA GLU A 119 -14.03 -12.95 4.12
C GLU A 119 -12.87 -13.95 4.27
N ARG A 120 -12.87 -15.04 3.49
CA ARG A 120 -11.77 -16.01 3.47
C ARG A 120 -10.48 -15.39 2.96
N VAL A 121 -10.54 -14.64 1.85
CA VAL A 121 -9.39 -13.95 1.25
C VAL A 121 -8.85 -12.90 2.21
N PHE A 122 -9.74 -12.12 2.84
CA PHE A 122 -9.33 -11.15 3.85
C PHE A 122 -8.63 -11.81 5.04
N THR A 123 -9.16 -12.93 5.51
CA THR A 123 -8.59 -13.70 6.63
C THR A 123 -7.23 -14.30 6.26
N GLN A 124 -7.07 -14.80 5.03
CA GLN A 124 -5.79 -15.27 4.50
C GLN A 124 -4.73 -14.17 4.49
N VAL A 125 -5.07 -13.00 3.94
CA VAL A 125 -4.17 -11.83 3.92
C VAL A 125 -3.77 -11.41 5.34
N LEU A 126 -4.72 -11.32 6.28
CA LEU A 126 -4.42 -10.93 7.66
C LEU A 126 -3.56 -11.95 8.42
N ASN A 127 -3.68 -13.24 8.08
CA ASN A 127 -2.96 -14.31 8.75
C ASN A 127 -1.66 -14.70 8.02
N GLY A 128 -1.41 -14.16 6.82
CA GLY A 128 -0.21 -14.45 6.02
C GLY A 128 -0.18 -15.86 5.45
N ILE A 129 -1.35 -16.41 5.08
CA ILE A 129 -1.52 -17.75 4.49
C ILE A 129 -1.88 -17.62 3.02
#